data_AF-A0A5K1G7N0-F1
#
_entry.id   AF-A0A5K1G7N0-F1
#
_cell.length_a   1.000
_cell.length_b   1.000
_cell.length_c   1.000
_cell.angle_alpha   90.00
_cell.angle_beta   90.00
_cell.angle_gamma   90.00
#
_symmetry.space_group_name_H-M   'P 1'
#
loop_
_entity.id
_entity.type
_entity.pdbx_description
1 polymer ?
#
loop_
_entity_poly.entity_id
_entity_poly.type
_entity_poly.pdbx_seq_one_letter_code
_entity_poly.pdbx_strand_id
1 'polypeptide(L)'
;FEDCTFDWLYWPQARKPYSAETVDYIMSMDAELDIALLKFHGWKLSHACARTLRISTMLLKKGAQRGMTPFAIGSIMCRKTLNRESVIEEIIREAQDDMRPGINESAFLESVSHIMDRRLEGL
;
A
#
# COMPACT_ATOMS: atom_id res chain seq x y z
N PHE A 1 7.70 -21.08 9.33
CA PHE A 1 7.57 -19.62 9.24
C PHE A 1 6.22 -19.34 8.63
N GLU A 2 5.29 -18.80 9.40
CA GLU A 2 4.07 -18.21 8.83
C GLU A 2 4.42 -16.86 8.23
N ASP A 3 3.75 -16.50 7.13
CA ASP A 3 3.90 -15.17 6.57
C ASP A 3 3.30 -14.15 7.54
N CYS A 4 3.84 -12.93 7.57
CA CYS A 4 3.30 -11.90 8.46
C CYS A 4 1.88 -11.54 8.00
N THR A 5 0.87 -11.88 8.81
CA THR A 5 -0.51 -11.48 8.59
C THR A 5 -0.93 -10.43 9.61
N PHE A 6 -1.91 -9.61 9.24
CA PHE A 6 -2.54 -8.71 10.19
C PHE A 6 -3.62 -9.46 10.97
N ASP A 7 -3.40 -9.75 12.26
CA ASP A 7 -4.35 -10.51 13.09
C ASP A 7 -5.76 -9.91 13.10
N TRP A 8 -5.87 -8.58 13.02
CA TRP A 8 -7.15 -7.88 12.98
C TRP A 8 -7.95 -8.15 11.69
N LEU A 9 -7.37 -8.75 10.64
CA LEU A 9 -8.11 -9.17 9.45
C LEU A 9 -9.19 -10.20 9.76
N TYR A 10 -8.99 -11.01 10.80
CA TYR A 10 -9.97 -12.03 11.20
C TYR A 10 -11.09 -11.45 12.07
N TRP A 11 -10.95 -10.21 12.54
CA TRP A 11 -11.96 -9.57 13.38
C TRP A 11 -13.17 -9.14 12.54
N PRO A 12 -14.41 -9.35 13.01
CA PRO A 12 -15.61 -8.89 12.30
C PRO A 12 -15.60 -7.39 11.95
N GLN A 13 -14.94 -6.59 12.78
CA GLN A 13 -14.78 -5.14 12.64
C GLN A 13 -14.05 -4.76 11.35
N ALA A 14 -13.07 -5.55 10.90
CA ALA A 14 -12.33 -5.27 9.67
C ALA A 14 -13.22 -5.31 8.41
N ARG A 15 -14.41 -5.93 8.49
CA ARG A 15 -15.38 -5.99 7.39
C ARG A 15 -16.34 -4.79 7.36
N LYS A 16 -16.21 -3.85 8.29
CA LYS A 16 -17.00 -2.62 8.29
C LYS A 16 -16.30 -1.56 7.44
N PRO A 17 -17.03 -0.81 6.59
CA PRO A 17 -16.44 0.32 5.88
C PRO A 17 -15.98 1.38 6.87
N TYR A 18 -15.00 2.19 6.45
CA TYR A 18 -14.59 3.36 7.22
C TYR A 18 -15.72 4.39 7.33
N SER A 19 -15.71 5.17 8.42
CA SER A 19 -16.56 6.35 8.53
C SER A 19 -16.07 7.45 7.58
N ALA A 20 -16.94 8.41 7.24
CA ALA A 20 -16.56 9.56 6.42
C ALA A 20 -15.37 10.32 7.03
N GLU A 21 -15.39 10.58 8.35
CA GLU A 21 -14.28 11.20 9.08
C GLU A 21 -12.96 10.43 8.92
N THR A 22 -13.00 9.10 9.01
CA THR A 22 -11.80 8.27 8.81
C THR A 22 -11.31 8.30 7.37
N VAL A 23 -12.22 8.34 6.39
CA VAL A 23 -11.85 8.49 4.98
C VAL A 23 -11.17 9.85 4.75
N ASP A 24 -11.73 10.93 5.30
CA ASP A 24 -11.14 12.28 5.22
C ASP A 24 -9.74 12.32 5.84
N TYR A 25 -9.56 11.69 7.00
CA TYR A 25 -8.25 11.53 7.62
C TYR A 25 -7.28 10.76 6.71
N ILE A 26 -7.69 9.61 6.17
CA ILE A 26 -6.87 8.82 5.23
C ILE A 26 -6.48 9.66 4.02
N MET A 27 -7.40 10.44 3.45
CA MET A 27 -7.11 11.29 2.30
C MET A 27 -6.08 12.39 2.60
N SER A 28 -6.02 12.86 3.86
CA SER A 28 -5.06 13.87 4.31
C SER A 28 -3.63 13.35 4.51
N MET A 29 -3.41 12.03 4.57
CA MET A 29 -2.09 11.44 4.79
C MET A 29 -1.12 11.75 3.63
N ASP A 30 0.14 12.04 3.96
CA ASP A 30 1.22 12.32 3.00
C ASP A 30 2.52 11.62 3.43
N ALA A 31 2.90 10.60 2.65
CA ALA A 31 4.07 9.79 2.94
C ALA A 31 5.39 10.60 2.87
N GLU A 32 5.50 11.64 2.04
CA GLU A 32 6.72 12.45 1.98
C GLU A 32 6.87 13.34 3.21
N LEU A 33 5.76 13.88 3.72
CA LEU A 33 5.76 14.64 4.98
C LEU A 33 6.16 13.73 6.15
N ASP A 34 5.63 12.51 6.20
CA ASP A 34 5.98 11.53 7.24
C ASP A 34 7.47 11.13 7.17
N ILE A 35 8.00 10.88 5.97
CA ILE A 35 9.43 10.57 5.77
C ILE A 35 10.31 11.76 6.19
N ALA A 36 9.92 12.99 5.82
CA ALA A 36 10.65 14.18 6.18
C ALA A 36 10.65 14.42 7.70
N LEU A 37 9.51 14.18 8.37
CA LEU A 37 9.38 14.28 9.82
C LEU A 37 10.28 13.26 10.53
N LEU A 38 10.26 12.00 10.10
CA LEU A 38 11.14 10.96 10.65
C LEU A 38 12.62 11.34 10.50
N LYS A 39 13.01 11.85 9.32
CA LYS A 39 14.37 12.33 9.05
C LYS A 39 14.74 13.51 9.95
N PHE A 40 13.83 14.45 10.17
CA PHE A 40 14.02 15.59 11.07
C PHE A 40 14.31 15.14 12.51
N HIS A 41 13.64 14.08 12.97
CA HIS A 41 13.89 13.46 14.29
C HIS A 41 15.09 12.48 14.30
N GLY A 42 15.89 12.45 13.25
CA GLY A 42 17.13 11.64 13.18
C GLY A 42 16.93 10.23 12.64
N TRP A 43 15.70 9.82 12.30
CA TRP A 43 15.45 8.51 11.70
C TRP A 43 15.47 8.60 10.17
N LYS A 44 16.60 8.21 9.59
CA LYS A 44 16.73 8.05 8.13
C LYS A 44 16.24 6.66 7.72
N LEU A 45 15.10 6.61 7.04
CA LEU A 45 14.60 5.36 6.46
C LEU A 45 15.51 4.88 5.31
N SER A 46 15.65 3.56 5.18
CA SER A 46 16.23 2.98 3.98
C SER A 46 15.33 3.25 2.78
N HIS A 47 15.90 3.17 1.57
CA HIS A 47 15.14 3.32 0.34
C HIS A 47 13.95 2.33 0.27
N ALA A 48 14.17 1.07 0.65
CA ALA A 48 13.13 0.05 0.68
C ALA A 48 12.02 0.39 1.68
N CYS A 49 12.36 0.83 2.89
CA CYS A 49 11.36 1.21 3.90
C CYS A 49 10.53 2.42 3.45
N ALA A 50 11.17 3.44 2.89
CA ALA A 50 10.47 4.62 2.36
C ALA A 50 9.51 4.24 1.22
N ARG A 51 9.96 3.37 0.30
CA ARG A 51 9.11 2.84 -0.78
C ARG A 51 7.91 2.07 -0.24
N THR A 52 8.11 1.20 0.76
CA THR A 52 7.00 0.48 1.40
C THR A 52 5.98 1.44 1.99
N LEU A 53 6.41 2.49 2.71
CA LEU A 53 5.52 3.51 3.28
C LEU A 53 4.71 4.25 2.21
N ARG A 54 5.35 4.63 1.09
CA ARG A 54 4.67 5.30 -0.03
C ARG A 54 3.60 4.41 -0.65
N ILE A 55 3.95 3.16 -0.96
CA ILE A 55 3.05 2.22 -1.62
C ILE A 55 1.90 1.81 -0.68
N SER A 56 2.16 1.58 0.60
CA SER A 56 1.10 1.25 1.57
C SER A 56 0.15 2.42 1.80
N THR A 57 0.67 3.65 1.90
CA THR A 57 -0.15 4.88 1.98
C THR A 57 -0.99 5.05 0.72
N MET A 58 -0.41 4.83 -0.46
CA MET A 58 -1.12 4.88 -1.73
C MET A 58 -2.26 3.86 -1.81
N LEU A 59 -1.99 2.60 -1.42
CA LEU A 59 -3.00 1.54 -1.37
C LEU A 59 -4.14 1.90 -0.41
N LEU A 60 -3.82 2.38 0.79
CA LEU A 60 -4.81 2.78 1.78
C LEU A 60 -5.71 3.90 1.24
N LYS A 61 -5.12 4.94 0.65
CA LYS A 61 -5.87 6.07 0.05
C LYS A 61 -6.76 5.59 -1.10
N LYS A 62 -6.20 4.88 -2.07
CA LYS A 62 -6.96 4.39 -3.24
C LYS A 62 -8.08 3.43 -2.86
N GLY A 63 -7.85 2.56 -1.87
CA GLY A 63 -8.86 1.63 -1.37
C GLY A 63 -9.97 2.33 -0.58
N ALA A 64 -9.61 3.21 0.36
CA ALA A 64 -10.59 3.95 1.14
C ALA A 64 -11.47 4.86 0.26
N GLN A 65 -10.89 5.52 -0.75
CA GLN A 65 -11.63 6.34 -1.71
C GLN A 65 -12.67 5.52 -2.50
N ARG A 66 -12.39 4.23 -2.74
CA ARG A 66 -13.30 3.28 -3.41
C ARG A 66 -14.30 2.63 -2.45
N GLY A 67 -14.35 3.04 -1.18
CA GLY A 67 -15.24 2.45 -0.17
C GLY A 67 -14.84 1.05 0.28
N MET A 68 -13.60 0.62 0.02
CA MET A 68 -13.11 -0.69 0.46
C MET A 68 -13.02 -0.76 1.99
N THR A 69 -13.28 -1.94 2.53
CA THR A 69 -13.16 -2.21 3.97
C THR A 69 -11.69 -2.43 4.37
N PRO A 70 -11.31 -2.26 5.65
CA PRO A 70 -10.00 -2.64 6.16
C PRO A 70 -9.62 -4.08 5.77
N PHE A 71 -10.59 -5.01 5.80
CA PHE A 71 -10.40 -6.39 5.40
C PHE A 71 -9.97 -6.50 3.94
N ALA A 72 -10.66 -5.81 3.03
CA ALA A 72 -10.34 -5.85 1.61
C ALA A 72 -8.95 -5.25 1.33
N ILE A 73 -8.64 -4.11 1.95
CA ILE A 73 -7.34 -3.44 1.80
C ILE A 73 -6.21 -4.28 2.38
N GLY A 74 -6.34 -4.78 3.62
CA GLY A 74 -5.29 -5.59 4.23
C GLY A 74 -5.12 -6.95 3.56
N SER A 75 -6.18 -7.54 2.99
CA SER A 75 -6.08 -8.77 2.20
C SER A 75 -5.25 -8.61 0.92
N ILE A 76 -5.13 -7.39 0.38
CA ILE A 76 -4.24 -7.10 -0.76
C ILE A 76 -2.77 -7.18 -0.35
N MET A 77 -2.45 -6.87 0.91
CA MET A 77 -1.09 -6.88 1.46
C MET A 77 -0.63 -8.26 1.94
N CYS A 78 -1.56 -9.17 2.22
CA CYS A 78 -1.23 -10.47 2.79
C CYS A 78 -1.18 -11.57 1.72
N ARG A 79 -0.17 -12.45 1.82
CA ARG A 79 -0.11 -13.66 1.00
C ARG A 79 -1.15 -14.67 1.47
N LYS A 80 -1.76 -15.39 0.53
CA LYS A 80 -2.70 -16.50 0.87
C LYS A 80 -1.95 -17.76 1.31
N THR A 81 -0.77 -17.98 0.75
CA THR A 81 0.15 -19.07 1.09
C THR A 81 1.58 -18.58 0.89
N LEU A 82 2.57 -19.23 1.53
CA LEU A 82 3.99 -18.87 1.40
C LEU A 82 4.52 -18.90 -0.04
N ASN A 83 3.84 -19.63 -0.93
CA ASN A 83 4.26 -19.85 -2.31
C ASN A 83 3.52 -18.98 -3.32
N ARG A 84 2.64 -18.07 -2.87
CA ARG A 84 1.85 -17.22 -3.74
C ARG A 84 1.97 -15.77 -3.31
N GLU A 85 2.48 -14.94 -4.22
CA GLU A 85 2.54 -13.48 -4.07
C GLU A 85 1.17 -12.92 -3.64
N SER A 86 1.23 -11.91 -2.76
CA SER A 86 0.09 -11.05 -2.47
C SER A 86 -0.21 -10.14 -3.67
N VAL A 87 -1.41 -9.56 -3.69
CA VAL A 87 -1.80 -8.66 -4.80
C VAL A 87 -0.86 -7.44 -4.86
N ILE A 88 -0.40 -6.92 -3.72
CA ILE A 88 0.54 -5.80 -3.72
C ILE A 88 1.92 -6.19 -4.25
N GLU A 89 2.38 -7.42 -4.01
CA GLU A 89 3.64 -7.92 -4.57
C GLU A 89 3.53 -8.14 -6.08
N GLU A 90 2.41 -8.67 -6.57
CA GLU A 90 2.14 -8.77 -8.01
C GLU A 90 2.17 -7.39 -8.68
N ILE A 91 1.55 -6.37 -8.06
CA ILE A 91 1.59 -4.97 -8.55
C ILE A 91 3.02 -4.44 -8.59
N ILE A 92 3.80 -4.65 -7.52
CA ILE A 92 5.19 -4.16 -7.44
C ILE A 92 6.06 -4.86 -8.47
N ARG A 93 5.92 -6.18 -8.64
CA ARG A 93 6.68 -6.96 -9.63
C ARG A 93 6.34 -6.51 -11.04
N GLU A 94 5.06 -6.35 -11.36
CA GLU A 94 4.63 -5.84 -12.67
C GLU A 94 5.24 -4.46 -12.96
N ALA A 95 5.21 -3.56 -11.98
CA ALA A 95 5.85 -2.25 -12.14
C ALA A 95 7.37 -2.35 -12.33
N GLN A 96 8.04 -3.33 -11.71
CA GLN A 96 9.48 -3.58 -11.85
C GLN A 96 9.84 -4.18 -13.21
N ASP A 97 9.03 -5.11 -13.72
CA ASP A 97 9.24 -5.76 -15.01
C ASP A 97 9.17 -4.75 -16.17
N ASP A 98 8.34 -3.71 -16.01
CA ASP A 98 8.23 -2.59 -16.95
C ASP A 98 9.40 -1.58 -16.84
N MET A 99 10.24 -1.68 -15.80
CA MET A 99 11.33 -0.72 -15.60
C MET A 99 12.51 -0.98 -16.53
N ARG A 100 12.91 0.07 -17.26
CA ARG A 100 14.21 0.15 -17.93
C ARG A 100 15.31 0.62 -16.95
N PRO A 101 16.59 0.27 -17.18
CA PRO A 101 17.69 0.81 -16.40
C PRO A 101 17.69 2.36 -16.41
N GLY A 102 17.79 2.99 -15.24
CA GLY A 102 17.89 4.45 -15.09
C GLY A 102 16.58 5.20 -14.82
N ILE A 103 15.45 4.51 -14.66
CA ILE A 103 14.21 5.13 -14.20
C ILE A 103 14.33 5.56 -12.72
N ASN A 104 13.85 6.76 -12.41
CA ASN A 104 13.87 7.32 -11.05
C ASN A 104 12.70 6.80 -10.19
N GLU A 105 12.77 7.02 -8.87
CA GLU A 105 11.76 6.54 -7.93
C GLU A 105 10.35 7.08 -8.20
N SER A 106 10.23 8.32 -8.67
CA SER A 106 8.93 8.93 -8.98
C SER A 106 8.21 8.16 -10.09
N ALA A 107 8.91 7.90 -11.19
CA ALA A 107 8.36 7.18 -12.33
C ALA A 107 8.00 5.72 -11.97
N PHE A 108 8.76 5.08 -11.06
CA PHE A 108 8.38 3.78 -10.51
C PHE A 108 7.06 3.84 -9.74
N LEU A 109 6.90 4.83 -8.85
CA LEU A 109 5.69 4.99 -8.04
C LEU A 109 4.47 5.37 -8.89
N GLU A 110 4.67 6.13 -9.97
CA GLU A 110 3.63 6.42 -10.96
C GLU A 110 3.15 5.14 -11.66
N SER A 111 4.08 4.27 -12.08
CA SER A 111 3.74 2.96 -12.66
C SER A 111 2.97 2.09 -11.66
N VAL A 112 3.44 1.99 -10.41
CA VAL A 112 2.74 1.29 -9.32
C VAL A 112 1.32 1.85 -9.13
N SER A 113 1.16 3.17 -9.11
CA SER A 113 -0.15 3.82 -8.98
C SER A 113 -1.11 3.41 -10.10
N HIS A 114 -0.65 3.44 -11.36
CA HIS A 114 -1.47 3.09 -12.51
C HIS A 114 -1.88 1.60 -12.51
N ILE A 115 -0.93 0.71 -12.25
CA ILE A 115 -1.20 -0.74 -12.15
C ILE A 115 -2.16 -1.01 -11.00
N MET A 116 -1.97 -0.34 -9.85
CA MET A 116 -2.85 -0.45 -8.69
C MET A 116 -4.27 0.00 -9.02
N ASP A 117 -4.47 1.13 -9.70
CA ASP A 117 -5.81 1.59 -10.10
C ASP A 117 -6.55 0.53 -10.91
N ARG A 118 -5.89 -0.03 -11.94
CA ARG A 118 -6.47 -1.09 -12.78
C ARG A 118 -6.81 -2.37 -11.97
N ARG A 119 -5.96 -2.75 -11.01
CA ARG A 119 -6.19 -3.94 -10.16
C ARG A 119 -7.33 -3.72 -9.16
N LEU A 120 -7.48 -2.51 -8.65
CA LEU A 120 -8.53 -2.16 -7.68
C LEU A 120 -9.90 -1.94 -8.34
N GLU A 121 -9.96 -1.56 -9.62
CA GLU A 121 -11.24 -1.46 -10.36
C GLU A 121 -11.95 -2.81 -10.53
N GLY A 122 -11.21 -3.92 -10.49
CA GLY A 122 -11.74 -5.28 -10.64
C GLY A 122 -12.12 -5.98 -9.33
N LEU A 123 -12.05 -5.30 -8.17
CA LEU A 123 -12.29 -5.85 -6.83
C LEU A 123 -13.46 -5.16 -6.13
#